data_AF-A0A066X193-F1
#
_entry.id   AF-A0A066X193-F1
#
_cell.length_a   1.000
_cell.length_b   1.000
_cell.length_c   1.000
_cell.angle_alpha   90.00
_cell.angle_beta   90.00
_cell.angle_gamma   90.00
#
_symmetry.space_group_name_H-M   'P 1'
#
loop_
_entity.id
_entity.type
_entity.pdbx_description
1 polymer ?
#
loop_
_entity_poly.entity_id
_entity_poly.type
_entity_poly.pdbx_seq_one_letter_code
_entity_poly.pdbx_strand_id
1 'polypeptide(L)'
;MNFGVADLASGTVVTKVLTFPVGPASAGPCQLIGAFAKGFPIDQGGGDLARLDVRALGGPAPGSLVGSFGPLKVANDAVVEDTVQFINSFQCRESLSFEFAVANDAGVDKDINVAFTASDLGGFFVLVGDQCN
;
A
#
# COMPACT_ATOMS: atom_id res chain seq x y z
N MET A 1 6.50 9.46 7.25
CA MET A 1 5.33 10.04 6.53
C MET A 1 4.08 9.36 7.06
N ASN A 2 3.04 10.10 7.47
CA ASN A 2 1.85 9.47 8.05
C ASN A 2 0.94 8.93 6.93
N PHE A 3 0.58 7.67 7.04
CA PHE A 3 -0.34 6.96 6.16
C PHE A 3 -1.62 6.63 6.92
N GLY A 4 -2.76 6.80 6.26
CA GLY A 4 -4.05 6.54 6.87
C GLY A 4 -5.14 6.56 5.83
N VAL A 5 -5.95 5.51 5.83
CA VAL A 5 -7.16 5.33 5.04
C VAL A 5 -8.17 4.62 5.92
N ALA A 6 -9.39 5.13 5.97
CA ALA A 6 -10.47 4.57 6.78
C ALA A 6 -11.79 4.69 6.03
N ASP A 7 -12.51 3.59 5.92
CA ASP A 7 -13.91 3.58 5.49
C ASP A 7 -14.77 3.66 6.75
N LEU A 8 -15.11 4.90 7.14
CA LEU A 8 -15.82 5.22 8.39
C LEU A 8 -17.35 5.16 8.23
N ALA A 9 -17.86 4.93 7.03
CA ALA A 9 -19.28 4.76 6.73
C ALA A 9 -19.47 4.11 5.35
N SER A 10 -20.35 3.12 5.24
CA SER A 10 -20.75 2.48 3.96
C SER A 10 -20.82 3.49 2.81
N GLY A 11 -19.81 3.44 1.92
CA GLY A 11 -19.73 4.29 0.72
C GLY A 11 -18.74 5.47 0.77
N THR A 12 -18.03 5.73 1.88
CA THR A 12 -17.00 6.78 1.95
C THR A 12 -15.61 6.19 1.86
N VAL A 13 -15.12 5.99 0.64
CA VAL A 13 -13.75 5.52 0.42
C VAL A 13 -12.77 6.68 0.62
N VAL A 14 -12.09 6.71 1.77
CA VAL A 14 -10.95 7.62 1.97
C VAL A 14 -9.75 7.08 1.19
N THR A 15 -9.15 7.92 0.36
CA THR A 15 -7.94 7.58 -0.39
C THR A 15 -6.71 8.31 0.15
N LYS A 16 -5.54 7.70 -0.03
CA LYS A 16 -4.25 8.28 0.30
C LYS A 16 -3.32 8.16 -0.89
N VAL A 17 -2.80 9.31 -1.34
CA VAL A 17 -1.80 9.34 -2.41
C VAL A 17 -0.40 9.33 -1.80
N LEU A 18 0.45 8.43 -2.31
CA LEU A 18 1.88 8.40 -2.05
C LEU A 18 2.65 8.66 -3.33
N THR A 19 3.63 9.55 -3.24
CA THR A 19 4.55 9.89 -4.33
C THR A 19 5.96 9.49 -3.92
N PHE A 20 6.58 8.68 -4.76
CA PHE A 20 7.90 8.12 -4.55
C PHE A 20 8.89 8.80 -5.50
N PRO A 21 9.92 9.50 -4.99
CA PRO A 21 11.04 9.93 -5.81
C PRO A 21 11.95 8.73 -6.08
N VAL A 22 12.15 8.39 -7.35
CA VAL A 22 12.98 7.25 -7.76
C VAL A 22 14.30 7.74 -8.39
N GLY A 23 14.29 8.93 -9.00
CA GLY A 23 15.44 9.50 -9.71
C GLY A 23 15.49 9.13 -11.19
N PRO A 24 16.52 9.59 -11.94
CA PRO A 24 16.58 9.46 -13.39
C PRO A 24 16.52 7.98 -13.81
N ALA A 25 15.59 7.70 -14.73
CA ALA A 25 15.27 6.36 -15.18
C ALA A 25 16.40 5.76 -16.04
N SER A 26 17.26 4.93 -15.44
CA SER A 26 18.33 4.26 -16.21
C SER A 26 18.61 2.80 -15.84
N ALA A 27 17.81 2.12 -15.00
CA ALA A 27 18.19 0.80 -14.45
C ALA A 27 17.06 -0.26 -14.36
N GLY A 28 16.15 -0.34 -15.35
CA GLY A 28 15.16 -1.43 -15.43
C GLY A 28 13.80 -1.13 -14.81
N PRO A 29 12.97 -2.15 -14.53
CA PRO A 29 11.65 -1.95 -13.93
C PRO A 29 11.76 -1.54 -12.45
N CYS A 30 10.76 -0.81 -11.98
CA CYS A 30 10.57 -0.42 -10.59
C CYS A 30 9.44 -1.24 -9.99
N GLN A 31 9.62 -1.74 -8.78
CA GLN A 31 8.64 -2.58 -8.10
C GLN A 31 8.02 -1.82 -6.92
N LEU A 32 6.69 -1.75 -6.87
CA LEU A 32 5.99 -1.25 -5.68
C LEU A 32 5.77 -2.41 -4.73
N ILE A 33 6.22 -2.24 -3.48
CA ILE A 33 6.05 -3.23 -2.42
C ILE A 33 5.49 -2.56 -1.16
N GLY A 34 4.81 -3.35 -0.34
CA GLY A 34 4.59 -3.05 1.07
C GLY A 34 5.49 -3.94 1.93
N ALA A 35 6.30 -3.35 2.81
CA ALA A 35 7.21 -4.09 3.68
C ALA A 35 6.99 -3.63 5.12
N PHE A 36 6.71 -4.57 6.02
CA PHE A 36 6.37 -4.33 7.42
C PHE A 36 7.04 -5.38 8.30
N ALA A 37 7.93 -4.94 9.18
CA ALA A 37 8.61 -5.81 10.12
C ALA A 37 7.69 -6.19 11.28
N LYS A 38 7.94 -7.35 11.88
CA LYS A 38 7.33 -7.77 13.13
C LYS A 38 7.54 -6.71 14.22
N GLY A 39 6.47 -6.39 14.94
CA GLY A 39 6.44 -5.37 15.98
C GLY A 39 6.19 -3.95 15.47
N PHE A 40 6.04 -3.75 14.15
CA PHE A 40 5.69 -2.45 13.61
C PHE A 40 4.29 -2.01 14.08
N PRO A 41 4.14 -0.78 14.62
CA PRO A 41 2.86 -0.28 15.12
C PRO A 41 1.92 0.09 13.96
N ILE A 42 0.71 -0.45 13.99
CA ILE A 42 -0.31 -0.22 12.97
C ILE A 42 -1.71 -0.34 13.58
N ASP A 43 -2.58 0.61 13.21
CA ASP A 43 -4.01 0.53 13.46
C ASP A 43 -4.68 -0.09 12.23
N GLN A 44 -5.17 -1.32 12.38
CA GLN A 44 -5.84 -2.07 11.33
C GLN A 44 -7.11 -2.72 11.87
N GLY A 45 -8.25 -2.25 11.39
CA GLY A 45 -9.60 -2.75 11.69
C GLY A 45 -10.26 -3.32 10.44
N GLY A 46 -11.27 -4.17 10.66
CA GLY A 46 -11.90 -4.96 9.59
C GLY A 46 -11.32 -6.37 9.43
N GLY A 47 -10.19 -6.68 10.08
CA GLY A 47 -9.57 -8.02 10.09
C GLY A 47 -9.13 -8.45 8.69
N ASP A 48 -9.59 -9.62 8.24
CA ASP A 48 -9.24 -10.17 6.92
C ASP A 48 -9.70 -9.29 5.73
N LEU A 49 -10.59 -8.32 5.98
CA LEU A 49 -11.11 -7.39 4.99
C LEU A 49 -10.30 -6.08 4.91
N ALA A 50 -9.29 -5.90 5.75
CA ALA A 50 -8.44 -4.72 5.77
C ALA A 50 -7.44 -4.70 4.60
N ARG A 51 -7.97 -4.71 3.37
CA ARG A 51 -7.21 -4.67 2.13
C ARG A 51 -7.24 -3.28 1.52
N LEU A 52 -6.15 -2.91 0.87
CA LEU A 52 -6.01 -1.66 0.16
C LEU A 52 -5.90 -1.91 -1.34
N ASP A 53 -6.82 -1.35 -2.11
CA ASP A 53 -6.68 -1.24 -3.55
C ASP A 53 -5.62 -0.18 -3.87
N VAL A 54 -4.77 -0.49 -4.85
CA VAL A 54 -3.69 0.38 -5.29
C VAL A 54 -3.91 0.75 -6.75
N ARG A 55 -3.97 2.06 -7.03
CA ARG A 55 -4.14 2.61 -8.38
C ARG A 55 -2.90 3.42 -8.78
N ALA A 56 -2.44 3.24 -10.02
CA ALA A 56 -1.35 4.05 -10.54
C ALA A 56 -1.88 5.42 -11.01
N LEU A 57 -1.31 6.52 -10.53
CA LEU A 57 -1.70 7.87 -10.94
C LEU A 57 -0.89 8.41 -12.12
N GLY A 58 0.14 7.68 -12.55
CA GLY A 58 0.95 8.00 -13.73
C GLY A 58 1.15 6.77 -14.61
N GLY A 59 1.75 6.97 -15.78
CA GLY A 59 1.99 5.88 -16.75
C GLY A 59 1.00 5.87 -17.91
N PRO A 60 0.93 4.77 -18.68
CA PRO A 60 0.10 4.66 -19.88
C PRO A 60 -1.40 4.56 -19.59
N ALA A 61 -1.79 4.19 -18.36
CA ALA A 61 -3.19 4.10 -17.95
C ALA A 61 -3.40 4.65 -16.51
N PRO A 62 -3.37 5.97 -16.31
CA PRO A 62 -3.62 6.59 -15.02
C PRO A 62 -5.03 6.26 -14.47
N GLY A 63 -5.12 6.04 -13.16
CA GLY A 63 -6.35 5.66 -12.45
C GLY A 63 -6.68 4.17 -12.52
N SER A 64 -5.92 3.37 -13.28
CA SER A 64 -6.13 1.92 -13.35
C SER A 64 -5.77 1.23 -12.02
N LEU A 65 -6.55 0.21 -11.65
CA LEU A 65 -6.22 -0.67 -10.53
C LEU A 65 -5.01 -1.51 -10.93
N VAL A 66 -3.93 -1.38 -10.16
CA VAL A 66 -2.64 -2.04 -10.45
C VAL A 66 -2.29 -3.13 -9.44
N GLY A 67 -3.01 -3.23 -8.33
CA GLY A 67 -2.86 -4.31 -7.38
C GLY A 67 -3.60 -4.03 -6.09
N SER A 68 -3.35 -4.86 -5.08
CA SER A 68 -3.90 -4.71 -3.74
C SER A 68 -2.84 -5.06 -2.69
N PHE A 69 -2.97 -4.51 -1.49
CA PHE A 69 -2.10 -4.78 -0.34
C PHE A 69 -2.90 -5.21 0.89
N GLY A 70 -2.32 -6.09 1.70
CA GLY A 70 -2.92 -6.58 2.94
C GLY A 70 -3.92 -7.73 2.73
N PRO A 71 -4.63 -8.14 3.79
CA PRO A 71 -4.51 -7.61 5.16
C PRO A 71 -3.18 -8.03 5.80
N LEU A 72 -2.68 -7.23 6.75
CA LEU A 72 -1.56 -7.64 7.60
C LEU A 72 -2.05 -8.49 8.77
N LYS A 73 -1.21 -9.41 9.26
CA LYS A 73 -1.48 -10.08 10.53
C LYS A 73 -1.10 -9.15 11.68
N VAL A 74 -2.11 -8.67 12.40
CA VAL A 74 -1.96 -7.68 13.48
C VAL A 74 -2.55 -8.24 14.78
N ALA A 75 -1.83 -8.07 15.89
CA ALA A 75 -2.33 -8.35 17.24
C ALA A 75 -1.82 -7.28 18.19
N ASN A 76 -2.70 -6.73 19.04
CA ASN A 76 -2.38 -5.61 19.94
C ASN A 76 -1.75 -4.42 19.18
N ASP A 77 -2.37 -4.02 18.08
CA ASP A 77 -1.96 -2.86 17.24
C ASP A 77 -0.52 -2.94 16.71
N ALA A 78 0.00 -4.16 16.54
CA ALA A 78 1.31 -4.41 15.98
C ALA A 78 1.33 -5.62 15.03
N VAL A 79 2.16 -5.52 13.99
CA VAL A 79 2.40 -6.61 13.04
C VAL A 79 3.05 -7.80 13.75
N VAL A 80 2.52 -9.02 13.55
CA VAL A 80 3.00 -10.21 14.29
C VAL A 80 4.08 -11.00 13.58
N GLU A 81 4.27 -10.79 12.27
CA GLU A 81 5.28 -11.46 11.44
C GLU A 81 5.81 -10.53 10.34
N ASP A 82 7.08 -10.69 9.97
CA ASP A 82 7.68 -9.92 8.88
C ASP A 82 6.90 -10.17 7.58
N THR A 83 6.39 -9.10 6.98
CA THR A 83 5.57 -9.16 5.78
C THR A 83 6.20 -8.31 4.69
N VAL A 84 6.47 -8.92 3.54
CA VAL A 84 6.84 -8.21 2.31
C VAL A 84 5.90 -8.69 1.22
N GLN A 85 5.10 -7.76 0.68
CA GLN A 85 4.15 -8.04 -0.38
C GLN A 85 4.50 -7.23 -1.63
N PHE A 86 4.72 -7.93 -2.72
CA PHE A 86 4.82 -7.33 -4.04
C PHE A 86 3.43 -6.93 -4.55
N ILE A 87 3.29 -5.69 -5.01
CA ILE A 87 2.04 -5.16 -5.53
C ILE A 87 2.07 -5.22 -7.06
N ASN A 88 3.03 -4.53 -7.70
CA ASN A 88 3.19 -4.54 -9.15
C ASN A 88 4.55 -3.97 -9.58
N SER A 89 4.91 -4.16 -10.85
CA SER A 89 6.07 -3.58 -11.52
C SER A 89 5.67 -2.47 -12.50
N PHE A 90 6.54 -1.47 -12.62
CA PHE A 90 6.33 -0.27 -13.42
C PHE A 90 7.60 0.07 -14.16
N GLN A 91 7.48 0.79 -15.27
CA GLN A 91 8.66 1.43 -15.85
C GLN A 91 9.18 2.49 -14.85
N CYS A 92 10.45 2.42 -14.46
CA CYS A 92 11.04 3.45 -13.62
C CYS A 92 10.94 4.82 -14.30
N ARG A 93 10.62 5.84 -13.50
CA ARG A 93 10.49 7.25 -13.89
C ARG A 93 11.02 8.09 -12.73
N GLU A 94 11.33 9.37 -12.96
CA GLU A 94 11.80 10.28 -11.91
C GLU A 94 10.93 10.24 -10.65
N SER A 95 9.62 10.12 -10.83
CA SER A 95 8.68 9.90 -9.76
C SER A 95 7.56 8.96 -10.17
N LEU A 96 7.10 8.13 -9.22
CA LEU A 96 5.92 7.29 -9.33
C LEU A 96 4.91 7.69 -8.25
N SER A 97 3.64 7.80 -8.61
CA SER A 97 2.56 8.15 -7.68
C SER A 97 1.47 7.10 -7.71
N PHE A 98 1.00 6.72 -6.52
CA PHE A 98 -0.01 5.70 -6.34
C PHE A 98 -1.07 6.19 -5.37
N GLU A 99 -2.33 5.90 -5.69
CA GLU A 99 -3.46 6.08 -4.80
C GLU A 99 -3.77 4.76 -4.11
N PHE A 100 -3.91 4.81 -2.79
CA PHE A 100 -4.32 3.70 -1.95
C PHE A 100 -5.72 3.98 -1.42
N ALA A 101 -6.59 3.00 -1.48
CA ALA A 101 -7.99 3.10 -1.04
C ALA A 101 -8.36 1.81 -0.32
N VAL A 102 -9.25 1.85 0.67
CA VAL A 102 -9.83 0.61 1.22
C VAL A 102 -10.55 -0.13 0.09
N ALA A 103 -10.27 -1.43 -0.04
CA ALA A 103 -10.96 -2.28 -0.99
C ALA A 103 -12.43 -2.38 -0.57
N ASN A 104 -13.33 -1.82 -1.40
CA ASN A 104 -14.76 -1.80 -1.10
C ASN A 104 -15.38 -3.13 -1.53
N ASP A 105 -15.32 -4.12 -0.63
CA ASP A 105 -16.11 -5.34 -0.75
C ASP A 105 -17.57 -4.99 -0.41
N ALA A 106 -18.36 -4.66 -1.44
CA ALA A 106 -19.73 -4.18 -1.28
C ALA A 106 -20.58 -5.13 -0.39
N GLY A 107 -21.24 -4.56 0.62
CA GLY A 107 -22.22 -5.28 1.47
C GLY A 107 -21.68 -5.79 2.81
N VAL A 108 -20.55 -5.30 3.30
CA VAL A 108 -20.03 -5.64 4.63
C VAL A 108 -20.27 -4.51 5.63
N ASP A 109 -21.02 -4.79 6.70
CA ASP A 109 -21.19 -3.91 7.87
C ASP A 109 -19.99 -4.02 8.82
N LYS A 110 -18.77 -3.77 8.32
CA LYS A 110 -17.57 -3.67 9.15
C LYS A 110 -16.82 -2.40 8.80
N ASP A 111 -16.46 -1.64 9.84
CA ASP A 111 -15.54 -0.53 9.70
C ASP A 111 -14.16 -1.08 9.34
N ILE A 112 -13.62 -0.63 8.22
CA ILE A 112 -12.29 -1.01 7.74
C ILE A 112 -11.39 0.21 7.80
N ASN A 113 -10.27 0.11 8.49
CA ASN A 113 -9.26 1.14 8.55
C ASN A 113 -7.85 0.54 8.47
N VAL A 114 -6.94 1.31 7.89
CA VAL A 114 -5.51 1.02 7.87
C VAL A 114 -4.78 2.34 8.08
N ALA A 115 -4.14 2.50 9.23
CA ALA A 115 -3.39 3.71 9.58
C ALA A 115 -2.06 3.36 10.26
N PHE A 116 -0.99 4.03 9.82
CA PHE A 116 0.34 3.85 10.38
C PHE A 116 1.25 5.05 10.06
N THR A 117 2.35 5.15 10.79
CA THR A 117 3.41 6.11 10.48
C THR A 117 4.56 5.39 9.79
N ALA A 118 4.78 5.67 8.51
CA ALA A 118 5.84 5.02 7.76
C ALA A 118 7.22 5.31 8.36
N SER A 119 8.04 4.26 8.49
CA SER A 119 9.42 4.28 9.00
C SER A 119 10.24 3.17 8.31
N ASP A 120 11.52 3.05 8.67
CA ASP A 120 12.40 1.98 8.17
C ASP A 120 11.92 0.57 8.57
N LEU A 121 11.05 0.48 9.58
CA LEU A 121 10.44 -0.77 10.03
C LEU A 121 9.14 -1.11 9.29
N GLY A 122 8.54 -0.16 8.57
CA GLY A 122 7.25 -0.43 7.94
C GLY A 122 6.76 0.69 7.03
N GLY A 123 6.30 0.32 5.85
CA GLY A 123 5.70 1.23 4.89
C GLY A 123 5.60 0.67 3.48
N PHE A 124 5.31 1.57 2.54
CA PHE A 124 5.35 1.28 1.11
C PHE A 124 6.64 1.82 0.52
N PHE A 125 7.22 1.08 -0.42
CA PHE A 125 8.50 1.39 -1.01
C PHE A 125 8.49 1.08 -2.50
N VAL A 126 9.28 1.85 -3.25
CA VAL A 126 9.62 1.53 -4.64
C VAL A 126 11.04 1.02 -4.68
N LEU A 127 11.24 -0.22 -5.14
CA LEU A 127 12.55 -0.81 -5.37
C LEU A 127 12.91 -0.67 -6.86
N VAL A 128 14.17 -0.35 -7.16
CA VAL A 128 14.69 -0.28 -8.53
C VAL A 128 15.31 -1.63 -8.91
N GLY A 129 14.94 -2.15 -10.08
CA GLY A 129 15.39 -3.44 -10.60
C GLY A 129 14.41 -4.59 -10.34
N ASP A 130 14.51 -5.65 -11.15
CA ASP A 130 13.81 -6.91 -10.85
C ASP A 130 14.56 -7.62 -9.73
N GLN A 131 13.95 -7.72 -8.55
CA GLN A 131 14.44 -8.57 -7.46
C GLN A 131 14.14 -10.06 -7.76
N CYS A 132 14.41 -10.52 -8.97
CA CYS A 132 14.50 -11.94 -9.30
C CYS A 132 15.91 -12.40 -8.91
N ASN A 133 16.08 -12.85 -7.67
CA ASN A 133 17.23 -13.65 -7.26
C ASN A 133 16.85 -15.12 -7.24
#